data_AF-A0A0F3ILN6-F1
#
_entry.id   AF-A0A0F3ILN6-F1
#
_cell.length_a   1.000
_cell.length_b   1.000
_cell.length_c   1.000
_cell.angle_alpha   90.00
_cell.angle_beta   90.00
_cell.angle_gamma   90.00
#
_symmetry.space_group_name_H-M   'P 1'
#
loop_
_entity.id
_entity.type
_entity.pdbx_description
1 polymer ?
#
loop_
_entity_poly.entity_id
_entity_poly.type
_entity_poly.pdbx_seq_one_letter_code
_entity_poly.pdbx_strand_id
1 'polypeptide(L)'
;MQIQDGAGLIGLGHYEPEWMLRLLSQFCGTEQALRITDELADWVDQDHARHRYGLESIDYLRQRHAYLPRNIALRSLDELLELPSMTPELYNGDAERYGLKELLLTGGIDHLNIATAPAPVIQAVLGLSAQQTRKIISLRTSNNWTELNKLLPAYHRAFGEFGAYNASNIFRIRLRKQNDPALTVLLRLTFNKSTPYEILLWHYPDTYRGWI
;
A
#
# COMPACT_ATOMS: atom_id res chain seq x y z
N MET A 1 9.47 0.19 18.11
CA MET A 1 8.85 1.29 17.33
C MET A 1 9.32 1.17 15.90
N GLN A 2 8.43 1.32 14.93
CA GLN A 2 8.75 1.38 13.50
C GLN A 2 8.17 2.68 12.94
N ILE A 3 8.93 3.32 12.05
CA ILE A 3 8.53 4.54 11.35
C ILE A 3 8.69 4.27 9.86
N GLN A 4 7.63 4.51 9.10
CA GLN A 4 7.60 4.36 7.65
C GLN A 4 7.15 5.68 7.04
N ASP A 5 7.98 6.23 6.15
CA ASP A 5 7.57 7.33 5.28
C ASP A 5 6.47 6.84 4.33
N GLY A 6 5.38 7.60 4.22
CA GLY A 6 4.28 7.30 3.34
C GLY A 6 4.71 7.21 1.88
N ALA A 7 5.70 8.00 1.44
CA ALA A 7 6.23 7.91 0.07
C ALA A 7 6.94 6.58 -0.19
N GLY A 8 7.23 5.78 0.85
CA GLY A 8 7.72 4.41 0.67
C GLY A 8 6.61 3.39 0.39
N LEU A 9 5.34 3.77 0.45
CA LEU A 9 4.17 2.89 0.32
C LEU A 9 3.40 3.20 -0.98
N ILE A 10 2.57 2.25 -1.43
CA ILE A 10 1.67 2.51 -2.57
C ILE A 10 0.43 3.23 -2.05
N GLY A 11 0.23 4.47 -2.48
CA GLY A 11 -0.99 5.23 -2.22
C GLY A 11 -2.15 4.74 -3.08
N LEU A 12 -3.32 4.56 -2.47
CA LEU A 12 -4.55 4.15 -3.16
C LEU A 12 -5.44 5.34 -3.53
N GLY A 13 -5.03 6.57 -3.21
CA GLY A 13 -5.75 7.79 -3.62
C GLY A 13 -5.79 7.99 -5.14
N HIS A 14 -4.79 7.45 -5.84
CA HIS A 14 -4.78 7.29 -7.29
C HIS A 14 -4.45 5.83 -7.58
N TYR A 15 -5.49 5.02 -7.76
CA TYR A 15 -5.32 3.59 -7.90
C TYR A 15 -4.62 3.24 -9.22
N GLU A 16 -3.56 2.44 -9.15
CA GLU A 16 -2.76 1.98 -10.29
C GLU A 16 -2.85 0.45 -10.39
N PRO A 17 -3.76 -0.10 -11.21
CA PRO A 17 -4.01 -1.54 -11.29
C PRO A 17 -2.76 -2.36 -11.63
N GLU A 18 -1.87 -1.82 -12.46
CA GLU A 18 -0.60 -2.47 -12.83
C GLU A 18 0.29 -2.70 -11.60
N TRP A 19 0.42 -1.69 -10.74
CA TRP A 19 1.25 -1.77 -9.53
C TRP A 19 0.63 -2.72 -8.51
N MET A 20 -0.69 -2.65 -8.34
CA MET A 20 -1.41 -3.54 -7.43
C MET A 20 -1.31 -5.00 -7.88
N LEU A 21 -1.49 -5.29 -9.17
CA LEU A 21 -1.35 -6.63 -9.72
C LEU A 21 0.05 -7.20 -9.49
N ARG A 22 1.10 -6.42 -9.78
CA ARG A 22 2.49 -6.84 -9.53
C ARG A 22 2.80 -7.01 -8.05
N LEU A 23 2.18 -6.20 -7.18
CA LEU A 23 2.31 -6.37 -5.74
C LEU A 23 1.67 -7.68 -5.29
N LEU A 24 0.38 -7.87 -5.59
CA LEU A 24 -0.39 -9.05 -5.20
C LEU A 24 0.19 -10.36 -5.73
N SER A 25 0.76 -10.35 -6.94
CA SER A 25 1.42 -11.52 -7.55
C SER A 25 2.63 -12.01 -6.76
N GLN A 26 3.16 -11.22 -5.81
CA GLN A 26 4.22 -11.65 -4.90
C GLN A 26 3.68 -12.42 -3.68
N PHE A 27 2.39 -12.33 -3.38
CA PHE A 27 1.78 -12.86 -2.15
C PHE A 27 0.71 -13.93 -2.41
N CYS A 28 0.12 -13.97 -3.60
CA CYS A 28 -0.94 -14.90 -3.95
C CYS A 28 -0.86 -15.40 -5.39
N GLY A 29 -1.70 -16.37 -5.74
CA GLY A 29 -1.77 -16.91 -7.09
C GLY A 29 -2.32 -15.90 -8.11
N THR A 30 -1.96 -16.07 -9.39
CA THR A 30 -2.29 -15.14 -10.47
C THR A 30 -3.78 -14.81 -10.57
N GLU A 31 -4.66 -15.81 -10.43
CA GLU A 31 -6.10 -15.57 -10.52
C GLU A 31 -6.60 -14.69 -9.36
N GLN A 32 -6.17 -14.96 -8.13
CA GLN A 32 -6.54 -14.16 -6.97
C GLN A 32 -5.99 -12.73 -7.08
N ALA A 33 -4.76 -12.58 -7.57
CA ALA A 33 -4.16 -11.27 -7.80
C ALA A 33 -4.94 -10.45 -8.85
N LEU A 34 -5.40 -11.08 -9.93
CA LEU A 34 -6.25 -10.44 -10.94
C LEU A 34 -7.61 -10.04 -10.37
N ARG A 35 -8.25 -10.94 -9.61
CA ARG A 35 -9.54 -10.66 -8.97
C ARG A 35 -9.47 -9.48 -8.01
N ILE A 36 -8.55 -9.50 -7.05
CA ILE A 36 -8.40 -8.40 -6.09
C ILE A 36 -8.07 -7.09 -6.80
N THR A 37 -7.24 -7.13 -7.86
CA THR A 37 -6.90 -5.93 -8.64
C THR A 37 -8.14 -5.30 -9.28
N ASP A 38 -8.95 -6.10 -9.97
CA ASP A 38 -10.17 -5.63 -10.65
C ASP A 38 -11.27 -5.27 -9.64
N GLU A 39 -11.44 -6.06 -8.57
CA GLU A 39 -12.39 -5.79 -7.48
C GLU A 39 -12.10 -4.46 -6.79
N LEU A 40 -10.82 -4.15 -6.55
CA LEU A 40 -10.41 -2.87 -5.98
C LEU A 40 -10.60 -1.71 -6.97
N ALA A 41 -10.49 -1.94 -8.28
CA ALA A 41 -10.76 -0.93 -9.29
C ALA A 41 -12.24 -0.49 -9.22
N ASP A 42 -13.15 -1.46 -9.38
CA ASP A 42 -14.60 -1.24 -9.29
C ASP A 42 -15.05 -0.76 -7.90
N TRP A 43 -14.27 -1.05 -6.84
CA TRP A 43 -14.58 -0.56 -5.50
C TRP A 43 -14.45 0.96 -5.36
N VAL A 44 -13.48 1.57 -6.07
CA VAL A 44 -13.07 2.97 -5.86
C VAL A 44 -13.45 3.90 -7.00
N ASP A 45 -13.66 3.39 -8.22
CA ASP A 45 -14.02 4.22 -9.37
C ASP A 45 -15.49 4.69 -9.29
N GLN A 46 -15.80 5.78 -9.99
CA GLN A 46 -17.13 6.41 -9.89
C GLN A 46 -18.14 5.86 -10.90
N ASP A 47 -17.67 5.07 -11.86
CA ASP A 47 -18.52 4.57 -12.91
C ASP A 47 -19.21 3.25 -12.48
N HIS A 48 -19.76 2.55 -13.46
CA HIS A 48 -20.50 1.30 -13.24
C HIS A 48 -20.05 0.22 -14.25
N ALA A 49 -18.89 0.43 -14.87
CA ALA A 49 -18.33 -0.42 -15.90
C ALA A 49 -17.45 -1.49 -15.26
N ARG A 50 -18.10 -2.60 -14.93
CA ARG A 50 -17.46 -3.77 -14.33
C ARG A 50 -16.23 -4.26 -15.12
N HIS A 51 -15.10 -4.41 -14.44
CA HIS A 51 -13.92 -5.08 -14.98
C HIS A 51 -14.14 -6.61 -15.11
N ARG A 52 -13.22 -7.31 -15.81
CA ARG A 52 -13.36 -8.75 -16.12
C ARG A 52 -13.61 -9.60 -14.88
N TYR A 53 -12.86 -9.35 -13.81
CA TYR A 53 -12.99 -10.04 -12.54
C TYR A 53 -13.59 -9.17 -11.42
N GLY A 54 -13.88 -7.91 -11.73
CA GLY A 54 -14.44 -6.94 -10.79
C GLY A 54 -15.92 -7.19 -10.48
N LEU A 55 -16.46 -6.37 -9.59
CA LEU A 55 -17.84 -6.40 -9.13
C LEU A 55 -18.37 -4.97 -8.97
N GLU A 56 -19.55 -4.74 -9.53
CA GLU A 56 -20.28 -3.49 -9.37
C GLU A 56 -21.43 -3.60 -8.37
N SER A 57 -22.05 -2.48 -8.01
CA SER A 57 -23.19 -2.44 -7.07
C SER A 57 -24.24 -3.53 -7.34
N ILE A 58 -24.57 -3.80 -8.60
CA ILE A 58 -25.53 -4.85 -8.99
C ILE A 58 -25.03 -6.26 -8.67
N ASP A 59 -23.73 -6.52 -8.80
CA ASP A 59 -23.13 -7.80 -8.47
C ASP A 59 -23.11 -8.00 -6.96
N TYR A 60 -22.80 -6.96 -6.18
CA TYR A 60 -22.84 -7.02 -4.72
C TYR A 60 -24.24 -7.34 -4.20
N LEU A 61 -25.27 -6.69 -4.75
CA LEU A 61 -26.68 -6.98 -4.42
C LEU A 61 -27.08 -8.41 -4.79
N ARG A 62 -26.70 -8.90 -5.97
CA ARG A 62 -27.01 -10.28 -6.41
C ARG A 62 -26.35 -11.32 -5.52
N GLN A 63 -25.15 -11.04 -5.05
CA GLN A 63 -24.41 -11.88 -4.11
C GLN A 63 -24.85 -11.68 -2.65
N ARG A 64 -25.82 -10.78 -2.40
CA ARG A 64 -26.39 -10.48 -1.07
C ARG A 64 -25.35 -9.98 -0.07
N HIS A 65 -24.35 -9.25 -0.54
CA HIS A 65 -23.45 -8.50 0.35
C HIS A 65 -24.24 -7.42 1.08
N ALA A 66 -23.87 -7.16 2.35
CA ALA A 66 -24.54 -6.16 3.19
C ALA A 66 -24.10 -4.72 2.89
N TYR A 67 -23.15 -4.57 1.97
CA TYR A 67 -22.48 -3.34 1.58
C TYR A 67 -22.39 -3.27 0.05
N LEU A 68 -22.06 -2.09 -0.44
CA LEU A 68 -21.85 -1.81 -1.85
C LEU A 68 -20.44 -1.25 -2.05
N PRO A 69 -19.90 -1.34 -3.28
CA PRO A 69 -18.74 -0.58 -3.69
C PRO A 69 -18.80 0.86 -3.22
N ARG A 70 -17.65 1.38 -2.80
CA ARG A 70 -17.59 2.73 -2.24
C ARG A 70 -17.81 3.79 -3.32
N ASN A 71 -17.37 3.52 -4.54
CA ASN A 71 -17.34 4.42 -5.70
C ASN A 71 -16.66 5.77 -5.42
N ILE A 72 -15.71 5.76 -4.50
CA ILE A 72 -14.84 6.88 -4.15
C ILE A 72 -13.60 6.33 -3.41
N ALA A 73 -12.58 7.16 -3.21
CA ALA A 73 -11.37 6.81 -2.47
C ALA A 73 -11.67 6.16 -1.10
N LEU A 74 -10.83 5.18 -0.72
CA LEU A 74 -10.95 4.44 0.53
C LEU A 74 -10.86 5.38 1.74
N ARG A 75 -11.70 5.15 2.75
CA ARG A 75 -11.60 5.80 4.05
C ARG A 75 -10.63 5.06 4.97
N SER A 76 -10.56 3.74 4.85
CA SER A 76 -9.66 2.87 5.61
C SER A 76 -9.11 1.75 4.73
N LEU A 77 -7.91 1.27 5.05
CA LEU A 77 -7.38 0.04 4.43
C LEU A 77 -8.22 -1.18 4.83
N ASP A 78 -8.97 -1.12 5.93
CA ASP A 78 -9.82 -2.23 6.37
C ASP A 78 -10.90 -2.58 5.33
N GLU A 79 -11.27 -1.64 4.45
CA GLU A 79 -12.20 -1.89 3.33
C GLU A 79 -11.66 -2.89 2.32
N LEU A 80 -10.34 -3.11 2.28
CA LEU A 80 -9.78 -4.18 1.45
C LEU A 80 -10.35 -5.55 1.84
N LEU A 81 -10.73 -5.74 3.11
CA LEU A 81 -11.38 -6.97 3.59
C LEU A 81 -12.84 -7.12 3.13
N GLU A 82 -13.43 -6.08 2.55
CA GLU A 82 -14.77 -6.11 1.95
C GLU A 82 -14.73 -6.63 0.50
N LEU A 83 -13.54 -6.65 -0.12
CA LEU A 83 -13.34 -7.23 -1.44
C LEU A 83 -13.51 -8.76 -1.38
N PRO A 84 -14.39 -9.37 -2.19
CA PRO A 84 -14.71 -10.81 -2.10
C PRO A 84 -13.50 -11.76 -2.19
N SER A 85 -12.47 -11.40 -2.95
CA SER A 85 -11.29 -12.24 -3.14
C SER A 85 -10.16 -11.95 -2.14
N MET A 86 -10.31 -10.94 -1.27
CA MET A 86 -9.33 -10.64 -0.21
C MET A 86 -9.45 -11.64 0.94
N THR A 87 -8.31 -12.02 1.52
CA THR A 87 -8.29 -12.84 2.74
C THR A 87 -7.65 -12.10 3.90
N PRO A 88 -8.06 -12.40 5.15
CA PRO A 88 -7.39 -11.88 6.34
C PRO A 88 -5.87 -12.12 6.34
N GLU A 89 -5.41 -13.26 5.83
CA GLU A 89 -3.99 -13.61 5.78
C GLU A 89 -3.21 -12.69 4.82
N LEU A 90 -3.74 -12.41 3.63
CA LEU A 90 -3.11 -11.48 2.68
C LEU A 90 -3.12 -10.05 3.23
N TYR A 91 -4.21 -9.64 3.86
CA TYR A 91 -4.34 -8.30 4.43
C TYR A 91 -3.35 -8.08 5.59
N ASN A 92 -3.29 -9.02 6.53
CA ASN A 92 -2.53 -8.86 7.77
C ASN A 92 -1.06 -9.31 7.67
N GLY A 93 -0.76 -10.29 6.83
CA GLY A 93 0.54 -10.95 6.82
C GLY A 93 0.78 -11.81 8.06
N ASP A 94 2.04 -12.19 8.27
CA ASP A 94 2.49 -13.03 9.38
C ASP A 94 3.87 -12.56 9.89
N ALA A 95 4.55 -13.39 10.70
CA ALA A 95 5.85 -13.05 11.27
C ALA A 95 6.99 -12.99 10.23
N GLU A 96 6.82 -13.62 9.07
CA GLU A 96 7.83 -13.77 8.03
C GLU A 96 7.51 -12.96 6.77
N ARG A 97 6.23 -12.62 6.56
CA ARG A 97 5.72 -11.97 5.36
C ARG A 97 4.91 -10.72 5.68
N TYR A 98 5.14 -9.67 4.90
CA TYR A 98 4.32 -8.47 4.92
C TYR A 98 2.85 -8.79 4.67
N GLY A 99 1.97 -8.12 5.42
CA GLY A 99 0.58 -7.94 5.03
C GLY A 99 0.42 -6.75 4.09
N LEU A 100 -0.59 -6.76 3.22
CA LEU A 100 -0.90 -5.63 2.35
C LEU A 100 -1.10 -4.33 3.13
N LYS A 101 -1.67 -4.40 4.34
CA LYS A 101 -1.87 -3.22 5.20
C LYS A 101 -0.56 -2.49 5.54
N GLU A 102 0.58 -3.18 5.47
CA GLU A 102 1.90 -2.62 5.76
C GLU A 102 2.54 -1.95 4.53
N LEU A 103 2.06 -2.27 3.33
CA LEU A 103 2.63 -1.86 2.04
C LEU A 103 1.83 -0.77 1.31
N LEU A 104 0.58 -0.57 1.73
CA LEU A 104 -0.38 0.34 1.12
C LEU A 104 -0.68 1.54 2.02
N LEU A 105 -1.18 2.62 1.43
CA LEU A 105 -1.66 3.83 2.10
C LEU A 105 -3.03 4.21 1.52
N THR A 106 -4.01 4.57 2.35
CA THR A 106 -5.35 4.98 1.86
C THR A 106 -5.29 6.24 1.00
N GLY A 107 -4.48 7.22 1.42
CA GLY A 107 -4.31 8.49 0.72
C GLY A 107 -3.39 8.42 -0.50
N GLY A 108 -3.29 9.55 -1.20
CA GLY A 108 -2.37 9.74 -2.31
C GLY A 108 -1.03 10.29 -1.84
N ILE A 109 0.04 9.60 -2.21
CA ILE A 109 1.37 10.18 -2.39
C ILE A 109 1.76 9.84 -3.83
N ASP A 110 2.14 10.86 -4.58
CA ASP A 110 2.35 10.83 -6.03
C ASP A 110 3.78 10.40 -6.43
N HIS A 111 4.63 10.12 -5.44
CA HIS A 111 6.01 9.72 -5.64
C HIS A 111 6.44 8.60 -4.70
N LEU A 112 7.40 7.81 -5.16
CA LEU A 112 8.02 6.70 -4.47
C LEU A 112 9.38 7.13 -3.93
N ASN A 113 9.56 7.01 -2.62
CA ASN A 113 10.83 7.18 -1.95
C ASN A 113 11.58 5.85 -1.83
N ILE A 114 12.57 5.63 -2.69
CA ILE A 114 13.40 4.42 -2.71
C ILE A 114 14.23 4.27 -1.42
N ALA A 115 14.54 5.36 -0.72
CA ALA A 115 15.28 5.28 0.53
C ALA A 115 14.48 4.57 1.65
N THR A 116 13.14 4.57 1.58
CA THR A 116 12.27 4.05 2.64
C THR A 116 11.30 2.96 2.17
N ALA A 117 11.11 2.78 0.87
CA ALA A 117 10.15 1.80 0.35
C ALA A 117 10.52 0.34 0.69
N PRO A 118 9.56 -0.49 1.15
CA PRO A 118 9.78 -1.93 1.30
C PRO A 118 10.12 -2.59 -0.04
N ALA A 119 10.89 -3.69 -0.01
CA ALA A 119 11.30 -4.39 -1.22
C ALA A 119 10.13 -4.81 -2.14
N PRO A 120 8.99 -5.33 -1.61
CA PRO A 120 7.86 -5.67 -2.47
C PRO A 120 7.25 -4.47 -3.20
N VAL A 121 7.26 -3.28 -2.57
CA VAL A 121 6.77 -2.03 -3.17
C VAL A 121 7.70 -1.60 -4.30
N ILE A 122 9.02 -1.58 -4.08
CA ILE A 122 10.02 -1.26 -5.12
C ILE A 122 9.85 -2.22 -6.31
N GLN A 123 9.74 -3.51 -6.04
CA GLN A 123 9.58 -4.53 -7.09
C GLN A 123 8.33 -4.30 -7.92
N ALA A 124 7.19 -4.05 -7.26
CA ALA A 124 5.90 -3.86 -7.92
C ALA A 124 5.87 -2.57 -8.77
N VAL A 125 6.23 -1.45 -8.16
CA VAL A 125 6.11 -0.12 -8.78
C VAL A 125 7.11 0.06 -9.92
N LEU A 126 8.34 -0.43 -9.77
CA LEU A 126 9.37 -0.32 -10.82
C LEU A 126 9.37 -1.49 -11.81
N GLY A 127 8.53 -2.51 -11.63
CA GLY A 127 8.47 -3.67 -12.52
C GLY A 127 9.75 -4.49 -12.56
N LEU A 128 10.46 -4.57 -11.44
CA LEU A 128 11.77 -5.23 -11.36
C LEU A 128 11.65 -6.72 -11.04
N SER A 129 12.67 -7.48 -11.41
CA SER A 129 12.83 -8.84 -10.89
C SER A 129 13.20 -8.84 -9.40
N ALA A 130 13.00 -9.98 -8.74
CA ALA A 130 13.44 -10.18 -7.35
C ALA A 130 14.96 -10.01 -7.20
N GLN A 131 15.75 -10.38 -8.22
CA GLN A 131 17.21 -10.21 -8.19
C GLN A 131 17.63 -8.73 -8.25
N GLN A 132 17.04 -7.96 -9.16
CA GLN A 132 17.29 -6.52 -9.26
C GLN A 132 16.87 -5.80 -7.98
N THR A 133 15.70 -6.14 -7.44
CA THR A 133 15.21 -5.58 -6.18
C THR A 133 16.15 -5.89 -5.02
N ARG A 134 16.61 -7.14 -4.87
CA ARG A 134 17.61 -7.51 -3.85
C ARG A 134 18.90 -6.70 -3.98
N LYS A 135 19.35 -6.43 -5.22
CA LYS A 135 20.53 -5.59 -5.45
C LYS A 135 20.31 -4.15 -4.99
N ILE A 136 19.16 -3.55 -5.31
CA ILE A 136 18.80 -2.21 -4.82
C ILE A 136 18.80 -2.17 -3.29
N ILE A 137 18.15 -3.13 -2.64
CA ILE A 137 18.10 -3.20 -1.17
C ILE A 137 19.50 -3.36 -0.56
N SER A 138 20.35 -4.21 -1.15
CA SER A 138 21.73 -4.39 -0.69
C SER A 138 22.56 -3.11 -0.79
N LEU A 139 22.44 -2.37 -1.90
CA LEU A 139 23.13 -1.08 -2.08
C LEU A 139 22.61 -0.02 -1.10
N ARG A 140 21.29 0.00 -0.86
CA ARG A 140 20.67 0.88 0.14
C ARG A 140 21.19 0.61 1.55
N THR A 141 21.19 -0.65 1.98
CA THR A 141 21.67 -1.05 3.32
C THR A 141 23.16 -0.77 3.52
N SER A 142 23.96 -0.82 2.45
CA SER A 142 25.39 -0.49 2.48
C SER A 142 25.71 0.98 2.23
N ASN A 143 24.70 1.86 2.12
CA ASN A 143 24.84 3.28 1.81
C ASN A 143 25.58 3.57 0.49
N ASN A 144 25.58 2.64 -0.47
CA ASN A 144 26.22 2.82 -1.77
C ASN A 144 25.24 3.48 -2.77
N TRP A 145 24.90 4.73 -2.50
CA TRP A 145 23.93 5.51 -3.27
C TRP A 145 24.37 5.79 -4.71
N THR A 146 25.68 5.95 -4.95
CA THR A 146 26.22 6.15 -6.29
C THR A 146 25.93 4.96 -7.19
N GLU A 147 26.15 3.74 -6.71
CA GLU A 147 25.86 2.54 -7.50
C GLU A 147 24.36 2.28 -7.60
N LEU A 148 23.60 2.60 -6.54
CA LEU A 148 22.14 2.49 -6.56
C LEU A 148 21.54 3.37 -7.67
N ASN A 149 22.00 4.62 -7.80
CA ASN A 149 21.55 5.57 -8.82
C ASN A 149 21.77 5.06 -10.25
N LYS A 150 22.79 4.22 -10.49
CA LYS A 150 23.03 3.64 -11.82
C LYS A 150 22.02 2.55 -12.18
N LEU A 151 21.39 1.92 -11.18
CA LEU A 151 20.39 0.89 -11.38
C LEU A 151 18.98 1.45 -11.52
N LEU A 152 18.73 2.65 -10.98
CA LEU A 152 17.45 3.31 -11.13
C LEU A 152 17.32 3.89 -12.55
N PRO A 153 16.14 3.80 -13.16
CA PRO A 153 15.88 4.50 -14.40
C PRO A 153 16.02 6.02 -14.19
N ALA A 154 16.64 6.71 -15.14
CA ALA A 154 16.81 8.17 -15.08
C ALA A 154 15.47 8.91 -14.96
N TYR A 155 14.42 8.36 -15.56
CA TYR A 155 13.04 8.83 -15.44
C TYR A 155 12.11 7.64 -15.18
N HIS A 156 11.27 7.75 -14.17
CA HIS A 156 10.18 6.84 -13.92
C HIS A 156 8.99 7.63 -13.38
N ARG A 157 7.78 7.36 -13.87
CA ARG A 157 6.57 8.09 -13.46
C ARG A 157 6.36 8.08 -11.95
N ALA A 158 6.79 7.01 -11.29
CA ALA A 158 6.68 6.87 -9.85
C ALA A 158 7.65 7.75 -9.04
N PHE A 159 8.64 8.42 -9.61
CA PHE A 159 9.57 9.25 -8.81
C PHE A 159 9.09 10.69 -8.60
N GLY A 160 8.01 11.10 -9.28
CA GLY A 160 7.53 12.48 -9.22
C GLY A 160 8.57 13.51 -9.69
N GLU A 161 8.28 14.79 -9.44
CA GLU A 161 9.12 15.92 -9.88
C GLU A 161 10.47 15.99 -9.16
N PHE A 162 10.52 15.58 -7.89
CA PHE A 162 11.68 15.73 -7.01
C PHE A 162 12.58 14.49 -6.95
N GLY A 163 12.29 13.46 -7.75
CA GLY A 163 13.12 12.28 -7.91
C GLY A 163 12.96 11.19 -6.84
N ALA A 164 13.73 10.11 -6.99
CA ALA A 164 13.53 8.83 -6.31
C ALA A 164 13.77 8.81 -4.78
N TYR A 165 14.15 9.93 -4.18
CA TYR A 165 14.51 10.03 -2.76
C TYR A 165 13.73 11.09 -2.01
N ASN A 166 12.73 11.69 -2.65
CA ASN A 166 11.90 12.70 -2.02
C ASN A 166 11.06 12.06 -0.92
N ALA A 167 11.14 12.59 0.30
CA ALA A 167 10.34 12.11 1.43
C ALA A 167 9.00 12.84 1.47
N SER A 168 7.96 12.15 1.91
CA SER A 168 6.68 12.82 2.19
C SER A 168 6.68 13.49 3.56
N ASN A 169 5.65 14.29 3.83
CA ASN A 169 5.33 14.74 5.17
C ASN A 169 4.36 13.81 5.90
N ILE A 170 4.03 12.64 5.34
CA ILE A 170 3.11 11.68 5.96
C ILE A 170 3.91 10.48 6.46
N PHE A 171 3.75 10.13 7.73
CA PHE A 171 4.48 9.02 8.34
C PHE A 171 3.52 8.06 9.04
N ARG A 172 3.76 6.77 8.85
CA ARG A 172 3.14 5.72 9.64
C ARG A 172 4.07 5.34 10.78
N ILE A 173 3.58 5.46 12.01
CA ILE A 173 4.27 4.99 13.20
C ILE A 173 3.54 3.77 13.73
N ARG A 174 4.27 2.67 13.88
CA ARG A 174 3.78 1.46 14.56
C ARG A 174 4.51 1.26 15.88
N LEU A 175 3.75 1.26 16.97
CA LEU A 175 4.23 0.97 18.31
C LEU A 175 3.73 -0.40 18.73
N ARG A 176 4.65 -1.24 19.22
CA ARG A 176 4.33 -2.53 19.82
C ARG A 176 5.11 -2.63 21.12
N LYS A 177 4.40 -2.78 22.24
CA LYS A 177 4.99 -3.12 23.53
C LYS A 177 4.88 -4.63 23.73
N GLN A 178 5.74 -5.18 24.58
CA GLN A 178 5.68 -6.61 24.91
C GLN A 178 4.32 -6.91 25.56
N ASN A 179 3.60 -7.91 25.04
CA ASN A 179 2.27 -8.35 25.48
C ASN A 179 1.10 -7.37 25.26
N ASP A 180 1.32 -6.18 24.70
CA ASP A 180 0.23 -5.27 24.34
C ASP A 180 -0.14 -5.39 22.84
N PRO A 181 -1.40 -5.11 22.48
CA PRO A 181 -1.78 -4.89 21.09
C PRO A 181 -0.93 -3.78 20.46
N ALA A 182 -0.66 -3.89 19.15
CA ALA A 182 0.01 -2.83 18.45
C ALA A 182 -0.88 -1.57 18.38
N LEU A 183 -0.24 -0.41 18.25
CA LEU A 183 -0.85 0.86 17.92
C LEU A 183 -0.26 1.32 16.59
N THR A 184 -1.11 1.70 15.65
CA THR A 184 -0.70 2.31 14.39
C THR A 184 -1.28 3.71 14.28
N VAL A 185 -0.42 4.69 13.99
CA VAL A 185 -0.81 6.09 13.77
C VAL A 185 -0.28 6.51 12.42
N LEU A 186 -1.13 7.15 11.61
CA LEU A 186 -0.71 7.90 10.43
C LEU A 186 -0.73 9.38 10.80
N LEU A 187 0.40 10.06 10.64
CA LEU A 187 0.54 11.47 10.96
C LEU A 187 1.02 12.25 9.74
N ARG A 188 0.58 13.49 9.62
CA ARG A 188 1.12 14.47 8.68
C ARG A 188 1.91 15.51 9.46
N LEU A 189 3.20 15.67 9.15
CA LEU A 189 4.01 16.77 9.65
C LEU A 189 3.64 18.06 8.92
N THR A 190 3.58 19.16 9.65
CA THR A 190 3.30 20.49 9.09
C THR A 190 4.46 21.45 9.35
N PHE A 191 4.52 22.53 8.59
CA PHE A 191 5.48 23.61 8.81
C PHE A 191 5.06 24.57 9.94
N ASN A 192 3.86 24.38 10.52
CA ASN A 192 3.34 25.23 11.59
C ASN A 192 3.78 24.68 12.96
N LYS A 193 4.67 25.41 13.65
CA LYS A 193 5.17 25.01 14.98
C LYS A 193 4.09 24.87 16.05
N SER A 194 2.97 25.59 15.94
CA SER A 194 1.86 25.49 16.89
C SER A 194 1.00 24.25 16.68
N THR A 195 1.01 23.70 15.46
CA THR A 195 0.33 22.47 15.08
C THR A 195 1.29 21.60 14.28
N PRO A 196 2.37 21.09 14.92
CA PRO A 196 3.51 20.50 14.21
C PRO A 196 3.15 19.20 13.47
N TYR A 197 2.02 18.59 13.83
CA TYR A 197 1.47 17.44 13.15
C TYR A 197 -0.06 17.42 13.20
N GLU A 198 -0.64 16.67 12.28
CA GLU A 198 -2.04 16.26 12.24
C GLU A 198 -2.10 14.73 12.31
N ILE A 199 -3.02 14.17 13.11
CA ILE A 199 -3.29 12.74 13.10
C ILE A 199 -4.32 12.46 12.01
N LEU A 200 -3.91 11.73 10.98
CA LEU A 200 -4.77 11.34 9.87
C LEU A 200 -5.53 10.05 10.18
N LEU A 201 -4.91 9.13 10.93
CA LEU A 201 -5.50 7.86 11.29
C LEU A 201 -4.94 7.36 12.63
N TRP A 202 -5.81 6.79 13.45
CA TRP A 202 -5.48 6.22 14.75
C TRP A 202 -6.12 4.84 14.90
N HIS A 203 -5.30 3.79 14.95
CA HIS A 203 -5.76 2.41 15.11
C HIS A 203 -5.20 1.78 16.40
N TYR A 204 -6.07 1.57 17.39
CA TYR A 204 -5.80 0.83 18.60
C TYR A 204 -7.06 0.09 19.10
N PRO A 205 -6.98 -1.21 19.43
CA PRO A 205 -5.85 -2.08 19.16
C PRO A 205 -5.69 -2.35 17.64
N ASP A 206 -4.46 -2.35 17.14
CA ASP A 206 -4.11 -2.81 15.80
C ASP A 206 -3.73 -4.29 15.86
N THR A 207 -4.76 -5.14 15.94
CA THR A 207 -4.66 -6.59 15.92
C THR A 207 -4.82 -7.14 14.51
N TYR A 208 -4.77 -8.47 14.40
CA TYR A 208 -5.26 -9.17 13.22
C TYR A 208 -6.70 -8.74 12.91
N ARG A 209 -6.99 -8.46 11.64
CA ARG A 209 -8.29 -7.97 11.13
C ARG A 209 -8.95 -9.00 10.22
N GLY A 210 -10.27 -9.10 10.23
CA GLY A 210 -11.01 -10.08 9.44
C GLY A 210 -11.51 -11.24 10.28
N TRP A 211 -12.16 -12.20 9.64
CA TRP A 211 -13.01 -13.19 10.31
C TRP A 211 -12.21 -14.09 11.27
N ILE A 212 -12.61 -14.06 12.54
CA ILE A 212 -12.32 -15.09 13.56
C ILE A 212 -13.55 -15.97 13.65
#